data_AF-A0A951USX5-F1
#
_entry.id   AF-A0A951USX5-F1
#
_cell.length_a   1.000
_cell.length_b   1.000
_cell.length_c   1.000
_cell.angle_alpha   90.00
_cell.angle_beta   90.00
_cell.angle_gamma   90.00
#
_symmetry.space_group_name_H-M   'P 1'
#
loop_
_entity.id
_entity.type
_entity.pdbx_description
1 polymer ?
#
loop_
_entity_poly.entity_id
_entity_poly.type
_entity_poly.pdbx_seq_one_letter_code
_entity_poly.pdbx_strand_id
1 'polypeptide(L)' 'MQLREEVLVGYTEETFVTYKGIRIFYKYKQQSNQWVILIYTGCTQRLLSDCQSRNLAKSKEAGIKWAIAKIDKFLATHTG' A
#
# COMPACT_ATOMS: atom_id res chain seq x y z
N MET A 1 -5.13 12.24 -11.23
CA MET A 1 -5.88 11.80 -10.03
C MET A 1 -5.00 12.06 -8.82
N GLN A 2 -5.42 12.95 -7.91
CA GLN A 2 -4.61 13.36 -6.76
C GLN A 2 -4.93 12.43 -5.58
N LEU A 3 -3.97 11.62 -5.15
CA LEU A 3 -4.13 10.74 -3.98
C LEU A 3 -4.03 11.60 -2.70
N ARG A 4 -5.00 11.49 -1.79
CA ARG A 4 -4.97 12.15 -0.48
C ARG A 4 -4.38 11.23 0.57
N GLU A 5 -3.52 11.79 1.41
CA GLU A 5 -2.89 11.08 2.52
C GLU A 5 -3.79 11.08 3.74
N GLU A 6 -3.84 9.94 4.41
CA GLU A 6 -4.63 9.71 5.61
C GLU A 6 -3.74 9.05 6.68
N VAL A 7 -4.05 9.32 7.95
CA VAL A 7 -3.38 8.73 9.12
C VAL A 7 -4.39 7.84 9.84
N LEU A 8 -3.98 6.63 10.23
CA LEU A 8 -4.85 5.78 11.04
C LEU A 8 -4.92 6.30 12.48
N VAL A 9 -6.12 6.63 12.95
CA VAL A 9 -6.37 6.97 14.34
C VAL A 9 -6.01 5.76 15.22
N GLY A 10 -5.06 5.94 16.13
CA GLY A 10 -4.53 4.88 17.00
C GLY A 10 -3.21 4.24 16.54
N TYR A 11 -2.76 4.51 15.31
CA TYR A 11 -1.44 4.10 14.78
C TYR A 11 -0.80 5.29 14.06
N THR A 12 -0.26 6.21 14.84
CA THR A 12 0.27 7.51 14.40
C THR A 12 1.46 7.43 13.43
N GLU A 13 2.03 6.25 13.23
CA GLU A 13 3.18 6.03 12.35
C GLU A 13 2.81 5.42 10.98
N GLU A 14 1.53 5.13 10.73
CA GLU A 14 1.10 4.50 9.48
C GLU A 14 0.34 5.51 8.61
N THR A 15 1.08 6.11 7.67
CA THR A 15 0.50 6.93 6.60
C THR A 15 0.01 6.01 5.47
N PHE A 16 -1.15 6.34 4.91
CA PHE A 16 -1.67 5.63 3.74
C PHE A 16 -2.31 6.58 2.73
N VAL A 17 -2.50 6.07 1.52
CA VAL A 17 -3.36 6.67 0.50
C VAL A 17 -4.36 5.63 0.02
N THR A 18 -5.54 6.06 -0.39
CA THR A 18 -6.57 5.17 -0.91
C THR A 18 -6.61 5.22 -2.44
N TYR A 19 -6.51 4.05 -3.09
CA TYR A 19 -6.62 3.89 -4.54
C TYR A 19 -7.65 2.81 -4.87
N LYS A 20 -8.71 3.16 -5.61
CA LYS A 20 -9.83 2.25 -5.98
C LYS A 20 -10.39 1.47 -4.78
N GLY A 21 -10.52 2.13 -3.63
CA GLY A 21 -11.03 1.52 -2.38
C GLY A 21 -10.02 0.65 -1.62
N ILE A 22 -8.78 0.51 -2.11
CA ILE A 22 -7.71 -0.23 -1.46
C ILE A 22 -6.70 0.75 -0.85
N ARG A 23 -6.31 0.49 0.41
CA ARG A 23 -5.31 1.30 1.11
C ARG A 23 -3.89 0.87 0.74
N ILE A 24 -3.07 1.85 0.40
CA ILE A 24 -1.63 1.73 0.17
C ILE A 24 -0.93 2.38 1.36
N PHE A 25 -0.43 1.54 2.25
CA PHE A 25 0.33 1.96 3.42
C PHE A 25 1.78 2.18 3.04
N TYR A 26 2.41 3.20 3.60
CA TYR A 26 3.83 3.41 3.40
C TYR A 26 4.49 4.09 4.58
N LYS A 27 5.77 3.76 4.78
CA LYS A 27 6.62 4.41 5.78
C LYS A 27 8.06 4.47 5.33
N TYR A 28 8.76 5.52 5.71
CA TYR A 28 10.18 5.64 5.46
C TYR A 28 10.98 4.97 6.57
N LYS A 29 11.87 4.03 6.21
CA LYS A 29 12.81 3.40 7.14
C LYS A 29 14.18 4.05 6.99
N GLN A 30 14.55 4.87 7.97
CA GLN A 30 15.84 5.55 8.01
C GLN A 30 17.02 4.56 7.99
N GLN A 31 16.93 3.45 8.74
CA GLN A 31 17.99 2.43 8.85
C GLN A 31 18.41 1.85 7.49
N SER A 32 17.47 1.69 6.56
CA SER A 32 17.72 1.11 5.24
C SER A 32 17.61 2.13 4.11
N ASN A 33 17.42 3.42 4.43
CA ASN A 33 17.17 4.50 3.46
C ASN A 33 16.14 4.10 2.37
N GLN A 34 15.02 3.54 2.80
CA GLN A 34 14.02 2.96 1.89
C GLN A 34 12.60 3.26 2.36
N TRP A 35 11.70 3.38 1.39
CA TRP A 35 10.26 3.39 1.62
C TRP A 35 9.73 1.96 1.63
N VAL A 36 9.10 1.57 2.73
CA VAL A 36 8.35 0.33 2.85
C VAL A 36 6.93 0.61 2.40
N ILE A 37 6.44 -0.13 1.42
CA ILE A 37 5.06 -0.04 0.92
C ILE A 37 4.35 -1.35 1.22
N LEU A 38 3.12 -1.27 1.71
CA LEU A 38 2.25 -2.41 1.97
C LEU A 38 0.87 -2.17 1.34
N ILE A 39 0.34 -3.18 0.67
CA ILE A 39 -1.05 -3.19 0.16
C ILE A 39 -1.76 -4.44 0.65
N TYR A 40 -3.06 -4.28 0.94
CA TYR A 40 -3.95 -5.38 1.31
C TYR A 40 -5.08 -5.47 0.30
N THR A 41 -4.99 -6.44 -0.62
CA THR A 41 -5.98 -6.64 -1.68
C THR A 41 -7.01 -7.67 -1.25
N GLY A 42 -8.16 -7.24 -0.70
CA GLY A 42 -9.36 -8.07 -0.57
C GLY A 42 -9.46 -8.99 0.65
N CYS A 43 -8.42 -9.19 1.45
CA CYS A 43 -8.57 -9.93 2.70
C CYS A 43 -9.12 -8.99 3.81
N THR A 44 -10.29 -9.33 4.38
CA THR A 44 -10.67 -8.84 5.71
C THR A 44 -9.51 -9.09 6.68
N GLN A 45 -9.28 -8.19 7.65
CA GLN A 45 -8.13 -8.13 8.57
C GLN A 45 -7.68 -9.45 9.26
N ARG A 46 -8.43 -10.55 9.09
CA ARG A 46 -8.21 -11.85 9.71
C ARG A 46 -7.29 -12.81 8.92
N LEU A 47 -7.00 -12.55 7.65
CA LEU A 47 -6.14 -13.40 6.79
C LEU A 47 -5.07 -12.54 6.09
N LEU A 48 -4.13 -12.00 6.88
CA LEU A 48 -3.16 -11.02 6.37
C LEU A 48 -2.00 -11.64 5.58
N SER A 49 -1.76 -12.96 5.63
CA SER A 49 -0.58 -13.57 5.01
C SER A 49 -0.64 -13.63 3.48
N ASP A 50 -1.82 -13.82 2.89
CA ASP A 50 -1.93 -14.20 1.48
C ASP A 50 -2.31 -13.02 0.57
N CYS A 51 -2.91 -11.96 1.13
CA CYS A 51 -3.29 -10.74 0.40
C CYS A 51 -2.33 -9.56 0.62
N GLN A 52 -1.24 -9.77 1.37
CA GLN A 52 -0.26 -8.72 1.66
C GLN A 52 0.85 -8.73 0.61
N SER A 53 0.95 -7.65 -0.17
CA SER A 53 2.14 -7.41 -0.99
C SER A 53 3.00 -6.30 -0.36
N ARG A 54 4.30 -6.53 -0.33
CA ARG A 54 5.31 -5.60 0.20
C ARG A 54 6.31 -5.19 -0.87
N ASN A 55 6.70 -3.92 -0.86
CA ASN A 55 7.82 -3.40 -1.65
C ASN A 55 8.77 -2.53 -0.83
N LEU A 56 10.05 -2.53 -1.22
CA LEU A 56 11.08 -1.62 -0.72
C LEU A 56 11.50 -0.71 -1.87
N ALA A 57 11.11 0.56 -1.81
CA ALA A 57 11.35 1.52 -2.88
C ALA A 57 12.37 2.58 -2.45
N LYS A 58 13.18 3.06 -3.40
CA LYS A 58 14.13 4.15 -3.17
C LYS A 58 13.43 5.51 -2.99
N SER A 59 12.23 5.67 -3.52
CA SER A 59 11.39 6.86 -3.32
C SER A 59 9.95 6.47 -3.05
N LYS A 60 9.23 7.35 -2.34
CA LYS A 60 7.79 7.20 -2.06
C LYS A 60 6.98 7.05 -3.34
N GLU A 61 7.26 7.88 -4.35
CA GLU A 61 6.56 7.89 -5.63
C GLU A 61 6.73 6.57 -6.39
N ALA A 62 7.96 6.04 -6.44
CA ALA A 62 8.22 4.75 -7.06
C ALA A 62 7.47 3.62 -6.32
N GLY A 63 7.43 3.70 -4.99
CA GLY A 63 6.69 2.77 -4.15
C GLY A 63 5.17 2.81 -4.41
N ILE A 64 4.59 3.99 -4.47
CA ILE A 64 3.17 4.19 -4.77
C ILE A 64 2.83 3.73 -6.19
N LYS A 65 3.67 4.03 -7.20
CA LYS A 65 3.46 3.54 -8.59
C LYS A 65 3.44 2.02 -8.66
N TRP A 66 4.35 1.36 -7.94
CA TRP A 66 4.36 -0.10 -7.83
C TRP A 66 3.07 -0.63 -7.20
N ALA A 67 2.59 0.00 -6.13
CA ALA A 67 1.38 -0.41 -5.43
C ALA A 67 0.13 -0.27 -6.32
N ILE A 68 0.02 0.84 -7.06
CA ILE A 68 -1.03 1.06 -8.05
C ILE A 68 -1.03 -0.06 -9.10
N ALA A 69 0.13 -0.36 -9.70
CA ALA A 69 0.24 -1.41 -10.71
C ALA A 69 -0.16 -2.80 -10.18
N LYS A 70 0.17 -3.09 -8.92
CA LYS A 70 -0.25 -4.33 -8.24
C LYS A 70 -1.76 -4.37 -7.99
N ILE A 71 -2.36 -3.27 -7.54
CA ILE A 71 -3.81 -3.17 -7.35
C ILE A 71 -4.54 -3.33 -8.68
N ASP A 72 -4.09 -2.65 -9.74
CA ASP A 72 -4.69 -2.77 -11.06
C ASP A 72 -4.62 -4.21 -11.60
N LYS A 73 -3.46 -4.88 -11.42
CA LYS A 73 -3.33 -6.30 -11.77
C LYS A 73 -4.29 -7.17 -10.96
N PHE A 74 -4.40 -6.96 -9.65
CA PHE A 74 -5.28 -7.74 -8.78
C PHE A 74 -6.75 -7.59 -9.20
N LEU A 75 -7.21 -6.36 -9.43
CA LEU A 75 -8.58 -6.09 -9.86
C LEU A 75 -8.86 -6.75 -11.21
N ALA A 76 -7.94 -6.64 -12.17
CA ALA A 76 -8.08 -7.27 -13.48
C ALA A 76 -8.24 -8.80 -13.42
N THR A 77 -7.67 -9.48 -12.40
CA THR A 77 -7.74 -10.95 -12.30
C THR A 77 -8.80 -11.48 -11.32
N HIS A 78 -9.39 -10.63 -10.47
CA HIS A 78 -10.34 -11.05 -9.41
C HIS A 78 -11.72 -10.40 -9.50
N THR A 79 -11.93 -9.45 -10.41
CA THR A 79 -13.24 -8.85 -10.70
C THR A 79 -13.74 -9.16 -12.13
N GLY A 80 -13.09 -10.12 -12.80
CA GLY A 80 -13.51 -10.67 -14.09
C GLY A 80 -14.30 -11.96 -13.94
#